data_AF-A0A839AI88-F1
#
_entry.id   AF-A0A839AI88-F1
#
_cell.length_a   1.000
_cell.length_b   1.000
_cell.length_c   1.000
_cell.angle_alpha   90.00
_cell.angle_beta   90.00
_cell.angle_gamma   90.00
#
_symmetry.space_group_name_H-M   'P 1'
#
loop_
_entity.id
_entity.type
_entity.pdbx_description
1 polymer ?
#
loop_
_entity_poly.entity_id
_entity_poly.type
_entity_poly.pdbx_seq_one_letter_code
_entity_poly.pdbx_strand_id
1 'polypeptide(L)'
;MGTTVRLFKGTFEALSANFREFAKLYGWLAVASYFLFLVSLFSQGATVIFLVAALSAIFCVSASVRWHRVLLVGGASAEPRLQFGRREARYFARMLILAGLGLVVIAPFLMFLLWLQAEWRDAVPGPAAQLASICSAYLVLPALMRCSLVLPSIAVDRPVTLKDAWRESRGLGVPMMLAIIAVDLSFWPINLVLNLLLGGSASTDFPNILFSPQIPAVGPLFDAVSLALLTTILTGGYYIMQERID
;
A
#
# COMPACT_ATOMS: atom_id res chain seq x y z
N MET A 1 -6.04 -7.96 -25.11
CA MET A 1 -5.47 -6.96 -24.17
C MET A 1 -5.08 -7.71 -22.90
N GLY A 2 -3.82 -7.65 -22.45
CA GLY A 2 -3.37 -8.43 -21.29
C GLY A 2 -4.06 -8.00 -20.00
N THR A 3 -4.31 -8.94 -19.08
CA THR A 3 -5.00 -8.68 -17.79
C THR A 3 -4.35 -7.54 -16.99
N THR A 4 -3.03 -7.42 -17.03
CA THR A 4 -2.28 -6.31 -16.40
C THR A 4 -2.70 -4.95 -16.96
N VAL A 5 -2.80 -4.82 -18.28
CA VAL A 5 -3.19 -3.56 -18.93
C VAL A 5 -4.64 -3.22 -18.61
N ARG A 6 -5.51 -4.23 -18.56
CA ARG A 6 -6.91 -4.05 -18.13
C ARG A 6 -6.99 -3.55 -16.69
N LEU A 7 -6.22 -4.13 -15.76
CA LEU A 7 -6.15 -3.70 -14.36
C LEU A 7 -5.63 -2.26 -14.23
N PHE A 8 -4.55 -1.95 -14.94
CA PHE A 8 -3.95 -0.62 -14.91
C PHE A 8 -4.91 0.44 -15.48
N LYS A 9 -5.45 0.21 -16.69
CA LYS A 9 -6.41 1.13 -17.33
C LYS A 9 -7.67 1.30 -16.48
N GLY A 10 -8.24 0.19 -16.00
CA GLY A 10 -9.42 0.22 -15.13
C GLY A 10 -9.16 0.97 -13.82
N THR A 11 -7.95 0.89 -13.27
CA THR A 11 -7.55 1.63 -12.07
C THR A 11 -7.57 3.14 -12.32
N PHE A 12 -6.97 3.61 -13.42
CA PHE A 12 -6.98 5.03 -13.77
C PHE A 12 -8.37 5.53 -14.16
N GLU A 13 -9.15 4.74 -14.89
CA GLU A 13 -10.54 5.05 -15.23
C GLU A 13 -11.39 5.19 -13.97
N ALA A 14 -11.33 4.22 -13.05
CA ALA A 14 -12.05 4.25 -11.79
C ALA A 14 -11.64 5.44 -10.91
N LEU A 15 -10.35 5.76 -10.84
CA LEU A 15 -9.83 6.92 -10.14
C LEU A 15 -10.35 8.23 -10.75
N SER A 16 -10.28 8.36 -12.07
CA SER A 16 -10.71 9.58 -12.78
C SER A 16 -12.22 9.80 -12.68
N ALA A 17 -13.02 8.74 -12.82
CA ALA A 17 -14.47 8.80 -12.69
C ALA A 17 -14.91 9.20 -11.26
N ASN A 18 -14.14 8.80 -10.25
CA ASN A 18 -14.44 9.08 -8.84
C ASN A 18 -13.48 10.10 -8.21
N PHE A 19 -12.85 10.97 -9.02
CA PHE A 19 -11.76 11.83 -8.58
C PHE A 19 -12.15 12.74 -7.41
N ARG A 20 -13.39 13.24 -7.40
CA ARG A 20 -13.91 14.07 -6.29
C ARG A 20 -13.92 13.30 -4.96
N GLU A 21 -14.40 12.07 -4.98
CA GLU A 21 -14.49 11.23 -3.79
C GLU A 21 -13.10 10.76 -3.35
N PHE A 22 -12.22 10.46 -4.31
CA PHE A 22 -10.80 10.22 -4.08
C PHE A 22 -10.12 11.40 -3.38
N ALA A 23 -10.24 12.61 -3.92
CA ALA A 23 -9.60 13.82 -3.40
C ALA A 23 -10.10 14.15 -1.98
N LYS A 24 -11.39 13.97 -1.71
CA LYS A 24 -11.94 14.15 -0.36
C LYS A 24 -11.35 13.15 0.64
N LEU A 25 -11.34 11.87 0.30
CA LEU A 25 -10.95 10.81 1.22
C LEU A 25 -9.44 10.80 1.46
N TYR A 26 -8.66 10.76 0.39
CA TYR A 26 -7.20 10.66 0.46
C TYR A 26 -6.52 12.01 0.69
N GLY A 27 -7.14 13.12 0.29
CA GLY A 27 -6.67 14.45 0.70
C GLY A 27 -6.75 14.63 2.22
N TRP A 28 -7.84 14.17 2.84
CA TRP A 28 -7.96 14.19 4.30
C TRP A 28 -6.98 13.23 4.98
N LEU A 29 -6.78 12.03 4.40
CA LEU A 29 -5.76 11.09 4.88
C LEU A 29 -4.35 11.70 4.82
N ALA A 30 -4.01 12.41 3.74
CA ALA A 30 -2.72 13.07 3.60
C ALA A 30 -2.52 14.18 4.64
N VAL A 31 -3.55 15.00 4.89
CA VAL A 31 -3.52 16.03 5.95
C VAL A 31 -3.35 15.40 7.33
N ALA A 32 -4.11 14.34 7.62
CA ALA A 32 -3.99 13.62 8.91
C ALA A 32 -2.60 12.98 9.07
N SER A 33 -2.08 12.37 8.01
CA SER A 33 -0.75 11.73 8.01
C SER A 33 0.36 12.76 8.17
N TYR A 34 0.24 13.93 7.54
CA TYR A 34 1.17 15.04 7.73
C TYR A 34 1.15 15.57 9.17
N PHE A 35 -0.04 15.77 9.75
CA PHE A 35 -0.17 16.19 11.15
C PHE A 35 0.46 15.18 12.11
N LEU A 36 0.18 13.89 11.90
CA LEU A 36 0.76 12.80 12.70
C LEU A 36 2.29 12.72 12.55
N PHE A 37 2.80 12.94 11.34
CA PHE A 37 4.24 13.06 11.11
C PHE A 37 4.84 14.23 11.90
N LEU A 38 4.23 15.42 11.88
CA LEU A 38 4.69 16.55 12.69
C LEU A 38 4.73 16.20 14.18
N VAL A 39 3.66 15.60 14.72
CA VAL A 39 3.62 15.15 16.12
C VAL A 39 4.78 14.20 16.43
N SER A 40 5.09 13.28 15.51
CA SER A 40 6.20 12.33 15.70
C SER A 40 7.58 13.01 15.75
N LEU A 41 7.79 14.10 15.00
CA LEU A 41 9.05 14.86 15.02
C LEU A 41 9.31 15.56 16.36
N PHE A 42 8.25 16.03 17.03
CA PHE A 42 8.37 16.71 18.32
C PHE A 42 8.33 15.74 19.51
N SER A 43 8.10 14.44 19.27
CA SER A 43 8.03 13.43 20.31
C SER A 43 9.26 12.51 20.28
N GLN A 44 10.00 12.44 21.38
CA GLN A 44 11.06 11.44 21.54
C GLN A 44 10.60 10.21 22.32
N GLY A 45 9.33 10.17 22.73
CA GLY A 45 8.76 9.06 23.50
C GLY A 45 8.25 7.94 22.59
N ALA A 46 8.73 6.72 22.81
CA ALA A 46 8.27 5.52 22.10
C ALA A 46 6.74 5.36 22.16
N THR A 47 6.11 5.75 23.27
CA THR A 47 4.64 5.74 23.43
C THR A 47 3.93 6.63 22.42
N VAL A 48 4.46 7.83 22.15
CA VAL A 48 3.84 8.77 21.21
C VAL A 48 4.00 8.26 19.78
N ILE A 49 5.18 7.74 19.43
CA ILE A 49 5.42 7.11 18.12
C ILE A 49 4.45 5.94 17.90
N PHE A 50 4.26 5.09 18.90
CA PHE A 50 3.34 3.96 18.82
C PHE A 50 1.89 4.42 18.63
N LEU A 51 1.44 5.43 19.39
CA LEU A 51 0.10 6.01 19.24
C LEU A 51 -0.12 6.62 17.86
N VAL A 52 0.88 7.35 17.35
CA VAL A 52 0.87 7.92 16.00
C VAL A 52 0.72 6.82 14.95
N ALA A 53 1.54 5.76 15.03
CA ALA A 53 1.46 4.64 14.11
C ALA A 53 0.10 3.92 14.16
N ALA A 54 -0.45 3.73 15.37
CA ALA A 54 -1.76 3.12 15.57
C ALA A 54 -2.88 3.96 14.95
N LEU A 55 -2.86 5.28 15.16
CA LEU A 55 -3.84 6.19 14.56
C LEU A 55 -3.72 6.21 13.04
N SER A 56 -2.50 6.31 12.48
CA SER A 56 -2.26 6.23 11.04
C SER A 56 -2.83 4.94 10.45
N ALA A 57 -2.61 3.80 11.11
CA ALA A 57 -3.16 2.52 10.66
C ALA A 57 -4.70 2.51 10.64
N ILE A 58 -5.34 3.07 11.67
CA ILE A 58 -6.80 3.21 11.74
C ILE A 58 -7.33 4.09 10.59
N PHE A 59 -6.66 5.21 10.30
CA PHE A 59 -7.02 6.08 9.19
C PHE A 59 -6.88 5.37 7.84
N CYS A 60 -5.76 4.69 7.60
CA CYS A 60 -5.53 3.94 6.37
C CYS A 60 -6.57 2.82 6.16
N VAL A 61 -6.93 2.10 7.22
CA VAL A 61 -7.98 1.06 7.17
C VAL A 61 -9.32 1.67 6.81
N SER A 62 -9.75 2.70 7.54
CA SER A 62 -11.03 3.37 7.31
C SER A 62 -11.14 3.91 5.88
N ALA A 63 -10.06 4.55 5.40
CA ALA A 63 -9.97 5.04 4.03
C ALA A 63 -10.08 3.88 3.02
N SER A 64 -9.28 2.83 3.18
CA SER A 64 -9.26 1.68 2.26
C SER A 64 -10.63 1.00 2.18
N VAL A 65 -11.30 0.75 3.31
CA VAL A 65 -12.65 0.16 3.35
C VAL A 65 -13.66 1.01 2.59
N ARG A 66 -13.65 2.33 2.81
CA ARG A 66 -14.57 3.22 2.10
C ARG A 66 -14.30 3.28 0.62
N TRP A 67 -13.02 3.35 0.26
CA TRP A 67 -12.62 3.39 -1.14
C TRP A 67 -13.09 2.13 -1.88
N HIS A 68 -12.90 0.94 -1.29
CA HIS A 68 -13.47 -0.29 -1.82
C HIS A 68 -14.98 -0.22 -2.01
N ARG A 69 -15.72 0.38 -1.08
CA ARG A 69 -17.19 0.51 -1.17
C ARG A 69 -17.64 1.50 -2.24
N VAL A 70 -16.97 2.64 -2.35
CA VAL A 70 -17.22 3.64 -3.40
C VAL A 70 -17.12 2.97 -4.77
N LEU A 71 -16.06 2.17 -4.97
CA LEU A 71 -15.80 1.49 -6.23
C LEU A 71 -16.73 0.30 -6.49
N LEU A 72 -17.03 -0.53 -5.49
CA LEU A 72 -17.76 -1.80 -5.70
C LEU A 72 -19.28 -1.70 -5.53
N VAL A 73 -19.77 -0.82 -4.67
CA VAL A 73 -21.21 -0.72 -4.35
C VAL A 73 -21.87 0.41 -5.13
N GLY A 74 -21.13 1.48 -5.43
CA GLY A 74 -21.69 2.71 -5.96
C GLY A 74 -22.54 3.45 -4.92
N GLY A 75 -22.49 4.79 -4.91
CA GLY A 75 -23.33 5.60 -4.01
C GLY A 75 -22.91 5.64 -2.52
N ALA A 76 -21.78 5.03 -2.14
CA ALA A 76 -21.19 5.28 -0.82
C ALA A 76 -20.62 6.70 -0.77
N SER A 77 -20.96 7.48 0.25
CA SER A 77 -20.35 8.80 0.48
C SER A 77 -18.90 8.64 0.91
N ALA A 78 -17.95 9.33 0.26
CA ALA A 78 -16.55 9.38 0.70
C ALA A 78 -16.30 10.48 1.74
N GLU A 79 -17.33 10.85 2.51
CA GLU A 79 -17.16 11.76 3.63
C GLU A 79 -16.10 11.25 4.62
N PRO A 80 -15.16 12.11 5.04
CA PRO A 80 -14.12 11.77 5.99
C PRO A 80 -14.71 11.72 7.41
N ARG A 81 -15.46 10.65 7.72
CA ARG A 81 -15.88 10.34 9.09
C ARG A 81 -14.92 9.32 9.69
N LEU A 82 -14.50 9.44 10.94
CA LEU A 82 -13.85 8.31 11.60
C LEU A 82 -14.96 7.37 12.07
N GLN A 83 -15.16 6.26 11.38
CA GLN A 83 -16.07 5.21 11.83
C GLN A 83 -15.28 3.92 11.89
N PHE A 84 -14.76 3.61 13.07
CA PHE A 84 -14.12 2.33 13.32
C PHE A 84 -15.17 1.38 13.90
N GLY A 85 -15.86 0.67 13.01
CA GLY A 85 -16.89 -0.29 13.37
C GLY A 85 -16.40 -1.74 13.27
N ARG A 86 -17.36 -2.66 13.40
CA ARG A 86 -17.12 -4.11 13.25
C ARG A 86 -16.54 -4.48 11.89
N ARG A 87 -16.80 -3.69 10.84
CA ARG A 87 -16.30 -3.94 9.49
C ARG A 87 -14.83 -3.59 9.37
N GLU A 88 -14.45 -2.40 9.80
CA GLU A 88 -13.08 -1.89 9.82
C GLU A 88 -12.21 -2.77 10.72
N ALA A 89 -12.72 -3.21 11.87
CA ALA A 89 -12.03 -4.17 12.74
C ALA A 89 -11.79 -5.52 12.05
N ARG A 90 -12.78 -6.08 11.33
CA ARG A 90 -12.60 -7.32 10.55
C ARG A 90 -11.60 -7.14 9.42
N TYR A 91 -11.64 -5.99 8.73
CA TYR A 91 -10.70 -5.65 7.67
C TYR A 91 -9.28 -5.55 8.23
N PHE A 92 -9.10 -4.81 9.32
CA PHE A 92 -7.80 -4.65 9.98
C PHE A 92 -7.25 -5.99 10.49
N ALA A 93 -8.06 -6.82 11.14
CA ALA A 93 -7.64 -8.14 11.58
C ALA A 93 -7.19 -9.02 10.41
N ARG A 94 -7.87 -8.96 9.26
CA ARG A 94 -7.50 -9.72 8.06
C ARG A 94 -6.26 -9.15 7.38
N MET A 95 -6.09 -7.84 7.38
CA MET A 95 -4.85 -7.19 6.96
C MET A 95 -3.67 -7.63 7.82
N LEU A 96 -3.83 -7.70 9.15
CA LEU A 96 -2.80 -8.20 10.07
C LEU A 96 -2.49 -9.68 9.83
N ILE A 97 -3.49 -10.52 9.60
CA ILE A 97 -3.29 -11.94 9.24
C ILE A 97 -2.49 -12.06 7.94
N LEU A 98 -2.83 -11.26 6.92
CA LEU A 98 -2.11 -11.26 5.64
C LEU A 98 -0.67 -10.74 5.78
N ALA A 99 -0.47 -9.68 6.56
CA ALA A 99 0.85 -9.15 6.86
C ALA A 99 1.70 -10.17 7.62
N GLY A 100 1.13 -10.84 8.62
CA GLY A 100 1.78 -11.92 9.36
C GLY A 100 2.12 -13.12 8.47
N LEU A 101 1.20 -13.53 7.59
CA LEU A 101 1.46 -14.57 6.59
C LEU A 101 2.61 -14.17 5.65
N GLY A 102 2.60 -12.92 5.17
CA GLY A 102 3.67 -12.37 4.37
C GLY A 102 5.01 -12.40 5.09
N LEU A 103 5.03 -12.01 6.36
CA LEU A 103 6.24 -12.05 7.19
C LEU A 103 6.73 -13.48 7.38
N VAL A 104 5.87 -14.44 7.71
CA VAL A 104 6.26 -15.85 7.87
C VAL A 104 6.83 -16.44 6.58
N VAL A 105 6.28 -16.06 5.42
CA VAL A 105 6.77 -16.56 4.12
C VAL A 105 8.06 -15.86 3.69
N ILE A 106 8.19 -14.55 3.93
CA ILE A 106 9.36 -13.75 3.51
C ILE A 106 10.54 -13.92 4.48
N ALA A 107 10.29 -14.11 5.77
CA ALA A 107 11.31 -14.24 6.81
C ALA A 107 12.41 -15.28 6.49
N PRO A 108 12.11 -16.54 6.12
CA PRO A 108 13.16 -17.51 5.82
C PRO A 108 14.02 -17.08 4.63
N PHE A 109 13.43 -16.43 3.62
CA PHE A 109 14.17 -15.88 2.48
C PHE A 109 15.08 -14.73 2.91
N LEU A 110 14.58 -13.79 3.72
CA LEU A 110 15.38 -12.71 4.27
C LEU A 110 16.54 -13.24 5.13
N MET A 111 16.28 -14.21 6.00
CA MET A 111 17.32 -14.83 6.83
C MET A 111 18.38 -15.51 5.97
N PHE A 112 17.96 -16.25 4.93
CA PHE A 112 18.88 -16.88 3.99
C PHE A 112 19.75 -15.86 3.24
N LEU A 113 19.16 -14.74 2.80
CA LEU A 113 19.89 -13.68 2.11
C LEU A 113 20.86 -12.94 3.02
N LEU A 114 20.46 -12.65 4.26
CA LEU A 114 21.34 -12.04 5.25
C LEU A 114 22.51 -12.96 5.58
N TRP A 115 22.25 -14.26 5.72
CA TRP A 115 23.32 -15.26 5.89
C TRP A 115 24.25 -15.30 4.68
N LEU A 116 23.72 -15.32 3.46
CA LEU A 116 24.52 -15.32 2.23
C LEU A 116 25.36 -14.05 2.09
N GLN A 117 24.81 -12.88 2.45
CA GLN A 117 25.56 -11.62 2.49
C GLN A 117 26.68 -11.62 3.53
N ALA A 118 26.47 -12.25 4.68
CA ALA A 118 27.49 -12.36 5.72
C ALA A 118 28.65 -13.25 5.27
N GLU A 119 28.36 -14.40 4.66
CA GLU A 119 29.37 -15.40 4.25
C GLU A 119 30.09 -15.04 2.94
N TRP A 120 29.38 -14.42 1.98
CA TRP A 120 29.90 -14.15 0.63
C TRP A 120 30.22 -12.68 0.40
N ARG A 121 30.48 -11.92 1.48
CA ARG A 121 30.70 -10.48 1.42
C ARG A 121 31.81 -10.07 0.44
N ASP A 122 32.86 -10.87 0.33
CA ASP A 122 34.01 -10.59 -0.55
C ASP A 122 33.81 -11.11 -1.98
N ALA A 123 32.87 -12.04 -2.17
CA ALA A 123 32.62 -12.69 -3.46
C ALA A 123 31.48 -12.06 -4.26
N VAL A 124 30.49 -11.45 -3.58
CA VAL A 124 29.31 -10.86 -4.21
C VAL A 124 29.38 -9.33 -4.07
N PRO A 125 29.44 -8.57 -5.18
CA PRO A 125 29.33 -7.12 -5.12
C PRO A 125 28.04 -6.72 -4.39
N GLY A 126 28.13 -5.76 -3.47
CA GLY A 126 26.97 -5.25 -2.71
C GLY A 126 25.69 -5.01 -3.54
N PRO A 127 25.78 -4.42 -4.75
CA PRO A 127 24.61 -4.22 -5.61
C PRO A 127 23.93 -5.52 -6.08
N ALA A 128 24.70 -6.58 -6.34
CA ALA A 128 24.15 -7.86 -6.79
C ALA A 128 23.37 -8.56 -5.66
N ALA A 129 23.86 -8.49 -4.43
CA ALA A 129 23.16 -9.01 -3.26
C ALA A 129 21.86 -8.24 -2.97
N GLN A 130 21.85 -6.91 -3.17
CA GLN A 130 20.65 -6.09 -3.07
C GLN A 130 19.60 -6.48 -4.13
N LEU A 131 20.01 -6.62 -5.39
CA LEU A 131 19.12 -7.06 -6.48
C LEU A 131 18.53 -8.45 -6.19
N ALA A 132 19.34 -9.40 -5.74
CA ALA A 132 18.86 -10.73 -5.37
C ALA A 132 17.80 -10.68 -4.26
N SER A 133 18.00 -9.80 -3.27
CA SER A 133 17.06 -9.59 -2.18
C SER A 133 15.73 -9.03 -2.67
N ILE A 134 15.78 -8.02 -3.53
CA ILE A 134 14.61 -7.41 -4.16
C ILE A 134 13.86 -8.46 -5.00
N CYS A 135 14.56 -9.20 -5.85
CA CYS A 135 13.96 -10.25 -6.68
C CYS A 135 13.28 -11.35 -5.85
N SER A 136 13.86 -11.76 -4.71
CA SER A 136 13.22 -12.75 -3.83
C SER A 136 11.91 -12.26 -3.22
N ALA A 137 11.83 -10.97 -2.85
CA ALA A 137 10.60 -10.39 -2.31
C ALA A 137 9.47 -10.41 -3.36
N TYR A 138 9.83 -10.18 -4.64
CA TYR A 138 8.91 -10.28 -5.77
C TYR A 138 8.41 -11.69 -6.07
N LEU A 139 9.10 -12.76 -5.66
CA LEU A 139 8.60 -14.12 -5.85
C LEU A 139 7.39 -14.43 -4.97
N VAL A 140 7.33 -13.85 -3.77
CA VAL A 140 6.25 -14.08 -2.79
C VAL A 140 5.05 -13.17 -3.06
N LEU A 141 5.28 -11.99 -3.63
CA LEU A 141 4.24 -10.98 -3.88
C LEU A 141 3.01 -11.51 -4.64
N PRO A 142 3.13 -12.26 -5.76
CA PRO A 142 1.96 -12.79 -6.47
C PRO A 142 1.05 -13.66 -5.60
N ALA A 143 1.62 -14.41 -4.66
CA ALA A 143 0.86 -15.22 -3.73
C ALA A 143 0.11 -14.34 -2.70
N LEU A 144 0.78 -13.34 -2.14
CA LEU A 144 0.17 -12.40 -1.21
C LEU A 144 -0.94 -11.57 -1.86
N MET A 145 -0.74 -11.14 -3.11
CA MET A 145 -1.74 -10.39 -3.86
C MET A 145 -3.03 -11.18 -4.05
N ARG A 146 -2.93 -12.48 -4.32
CA ARG A 146 -4.09 -13.37 -4.41
C ARG A 146 -4.86 -13.47 -3.10
N CYS A 147 -4.15 -13.64 -1.99
CA CYS A 147 -4.78 -13.70 -0.67
C CYS A 147 -5.38 -12.35 -0.26
N SER A 148 -4.80 -11.23 -0.71
CA SER A 148 -5.28 -9.88 -0.39
C SER A 148 -6.62 -9.53 -1.02
N LEU A 149 -7.10 -10.30 -2.01
CA LEU A 149 -8.46 -10.16 -2.57
C LEU A 149 -9.58 -10.45 -1.55
N VAL A 150 -9.25 -11.02 -0.38
CA VAL A 150 -10.19 -11.11 0.75
C VAL A 150 -10.49 -9.74 1.38
N LEU A 151 -9.63 -8.74 1.22
CA LEU A 151 -9.82 -7.40 1.78
C LEU A 151 -11.01 -6.66 1.14
N PRO A 152 -11.10 -6.53 -0.20
CA PRO A 152 -12.26 -5.91 -0.84
C PRO A 152 -13.56 -6.66 -0.55
N SER A 153 -13.54 -8.00 -0.42
CA SER A 153 -14.75 -8.76 -0.07
C SER A 153 -15.29 -8.40 1.31
N ILE A 154 -14.41 -8.21 2.30
CA ILE A 154 -14.80 -7.77 3.64
C ILE A 154 -15.38 -6.36 3.62
N ALA A 155 -14.82 -5.47 2.79
CA ALA A 155 -15.31 -4.10 2.66
C ALA A 155 -16.77 -4.04 2.16
N VAL A 156 -17.17 -5.00 1.33
CA VAL A 156 -18.55 -5.16 0.82
C VAL A 156 -19.38 -6.20 1.58
N ASP A 157 -18.93 -6.63 2.76
CA ASP A 157 -19.59 -7.65 3.60
C ASP A 157 -19.87 -9.00 2.93
N ARG A 158 -19.08 -9.39 1.91
CA ARG A 158 -19.19 -10.71 1.29
C ARG A 158 -18.35 -11.76 2.04
N PRO A 159 -18.89 -12.95 2.32
CA PRO A 159 -18.20 -13.99 3.07
C PRO A 159 -17.23 -14.79 2.17
N VAL A 160 -16.12 -14.17 1.78
CA VAL A 160 -15.04 -14.86 1.04
C VAL A 160 -13.97 -15.28 2.04
N THR A 161 -13.57 -16.57 2.02
CA THR A 161 -12.46 -17.04 2.84
C THR A 161 -11.12 -16.91 2.11
N LEU A 162 -10.01 -17.01 2.84
CA LEU A 162 -8.67 -17.01 2.21
C LEU A 162 -8.50 -18.17 1.22
N LYS A 163 -9.13 -19.31 1.48
CA LYS A 163 -9.08 -20.48 0.60
C LYS A 163 -9.81 -20.20 -0.71
N ASP A 164 -10.97 -19.55 -0.63
CA ASP A 164 -11.78 -19.17 -1.79
C ASP A 164 -11.04 -18.12 -2.61
N ALA A 165 -10.55 -17.05 -1.95
CA ALA A 165 -9.73 -16.03 -2.57
C ALA A 165 -8.52 -16.63 -3.29
N TRP A 166 -7.81 -17.60 -2.69
CA TRP A 166 -6.72 -18.30 -3.36
C TRP A 166 -7.21 -19.11 -4.57
N ARG A 167 -8.27 -19.90 -4.43
CA ARG A 167 -8.75 -20.79 -5.51
C ARG A 167 -9.26 -20.00 -6.72
N GLU A 168 -10.02 -18.95 -6.48
CA GLU A 168 -10.72 -18.18 -7.50
C GLU A 168 -9.79 -17.18 -8.21
N SER A 169 -8.74 -16.72 -7.54
CA SER A 169 -7.76 -15.77 -8.10
C SER A 169 -6.65 -16.40 -8.95
N ARG A 170 -6.83 -17.65 -9.43
CA ARG A 170 -5.80 -18.34 -10.23
C ARG A 170 -5.41 -17.50 -11.45
N GLY A 171 -4.11 -17.24 -11.58
CA GLY A 171 -3.55 -16.43 -12.68
C GLY A 171 -3.69 -14.91 -12.52
N LEU A 172 -4.27 -14.39 -11.44
CA LEU A 172 -4.35 -12.94 -11.18
C LEU A 172 -3.15 -12.37 -10.43
N GLY A 173 -2.41 -13.20 -9.69
CA GLY A 173 -1.29 -12.75 -8.86
C GLY A 173 -0.21 -11.99 -9.62
N VAL A 174 0.29 -12.55 -10.72
CA VAL A 174 1.34 -11.91 -11.54
C VAL A 174 0.83 -10.63 -12.22
N PRO A 175 -0.35 -10.61 -12.88
CA PRO A 175 -0.92 -9.38 -13.40
C PRO A 175 -1.08 -8.27 -12.37
N MET A 176 -1.55 -8.58 -11.16
CA MET A 176 -1.70 -7.61 -10.08
C MET A 176 -0.33 -7.09 -9.60
N MET A 177 0.65 -7.98 -9.41
CA MET A 177 2.01 -7.57 -9.05
C MET A 177 2.60 -6.63 -10.09
N LEU A 178 2.49 -6.95 -11.38
CA LEU A 178 3.01 -6.10 -12.45
C LEU A 178 2.30 -4.74 -12.51
N ALA A 179 0.99 -4.70 -12.25
CA ALA A 179 0.25 -3.44 -12.17
C ALA A 179 0.73 -2.57 -11.00
N ILE A 180 0.99 -3.17 -9.83
CA ILE A 180 1.54 -2.49 -8.66
C ILE A 180 2.93 -1.94 -8.96
N ILE A 181 3.82 -2.78 -9.52
CA ILE A 181 5.16 -2.34 -9.92
C ILE A 181 5.07 -1.19 -10.93
N ALA A 182 4.17 -1.27 -11.90
CA ALA A 182 4.00 -0.20 -12.88
C ALA A 182 3.54 1.12 -12.23
N VAL A 183 2.64 1.04 -11.24
CA VAL A 183 2.24 2.21 -10.44
C VAL A 183 3.42 2.75 -9.65
N ASP A 184 4.08 1.94 -8.83
CA ASP A 184 5.19 2.37 -7.99
C ASP A 184 6.36 2.94 -8.81
N LEU A 185 6.69 2.30 -9.94
CA LEU A 185 7.71 2.76 -10.87
C LEU A 185 7.36 4.10 -11.52
N SER A 186 6.08 4.43 -11.66
CA SER A 186 5.63 5.74 -12.17
C SER A 186 5.81 6.84 -11.11
N PHE A 187 5.68 6.52 -9.82
CA PHE A 187 5.85 7.48 -8.73
C PHE A 187 7.31 7.71 -8.35
N TRP A 188 8.17 6.68 -8.47
CA TRP A 188 9.58 6.78 -8.11
C TRP A 188 10.34 7.94 -8.78
N PRO A 189 10.30 8.15 -10.11
CA PRO A 189 11.01 9.26 -10.75
C PRO A 189 10.40 10.62 -10.38
N ILE A 190 9.09 10.69 -10.17
CA ILE A 190 8.43 11.93 -9.73
C ILE A 190 8.93 12.31 -8.34
N ASN A 191 8.98 11.34 -7.42
CA ASN A 191 9.53 11.54 -6.09
C ASN A 191 11.01 11.96 -6.15
N LEU A 192 11.81 11.34 -7.02
CA LEU A 192 13.21 11.69 -7.25
C LEU A 192 13.37 13.13 -7.76
N VAL A 193 12.62 13.53 -8.79
CA VAL A 193 12.67 14.89 -9.34
C VAL A 193 12.24 15.91 -8.29
N LEU A 194 11.18 15.62 -7.52
CA LEU A 194 10.75 16.50 -6.44
C LEU A 194 11.82 16.64 -5.36
N ASN A 195 12.46 15.54 -4.94
CA ASN A 195 13.58 15.60 -3.99
C ASN A 195 14.76 16.43 -4.52
N LEU A 196 15.09 16.31 -5.81
CA LEU A 196 16.15 17.12 -6.43
C LEU A 196 15.78 18.61 -6.51
N LEU A 197 14.56 18.93 -6.94
CA LEU A 197 14.07 20.31 -7.08
C LEU A 197 13.92 21.02 -5.74
N LEU A 198 13.51 20.29 -4.71
CA LEU A 198 13.31 20.82 -3.35
C LEU A 198 14.61 20.84 -2.53
N GLY A 199 15.77 20.59 -3.17
CA GLY A 199 17.07 20.68 -2.52
C GLY A 199 17.33 19.60 -1.47
N GLY A 200 16.72 18.42 -1.65
CA GLY A 200 16.83 17.23 -0.81
C GLY A 200 18.25 16.63 -0.81
N SER A 201 19.21 17.40 -0.31
CA SER A 201 20.40 16.82 0.31
C SER A 201 19.93 16.16 1.60
N ALA A 202 20.26 14.89 1.78
CA ALA A 202 19.93 14.08 2.94
C ALA A 202 20.68 14.54 4.22
N SER A 203 20.73 15.85 4.50
CA SER A 203 21.15 16.32 5.82
C SER A 203 20.01 16.02 6.78
N THR A 204 20.18 15.01 7.62
CA THR A 204 19.33 14.71 8.79
C THR A 204 19.41 15.79 9.88
N ASP A 205 20.00 16.95 9.58
CA ASP A 205 20.20 18.03 10.52
C ASP A 205 18.86 18.70 10.85
N PHE A 206 18.48 18.59 12.12
CA PHE A 206 17.24 19.09 12.71
C PHE A 206 16.85 20.54 12.30
N PRO A 207 17.78 21.49 12.12
CA PRO A 207 17.43 22.84 11.65
C PRO A 207 16.86 22.85 10.22
N ASN A 208 17.41 22.03 9.31
CA ASN A 208 17.01 22.03 7.90
C ASN A 208 15.61 21.42 7.68
N ILE A 209 15.17 20.52 8.56
CA ILE A 209 13.84 19.89 8.51
C ILE A 209 12.74 20.89 8.91
N LEU A 210 13.01 21.81 9.84
CA LEU A 210 12.04 22.82 10.29
C LEU A 210 11.93 24.02 9.33
N PHE A 211 13.04 24.40 8.67
CA PHE A 211 13.08 25.56 7.77
C PHE A 211 12.92 25.21 6.28
N SER A 212 12.86 23.91 5.91
CA SER A 212 12.42 23.45 4.58
C SER A 212 11.06 22.73 4.67
N PRO A 213 9.95 23.46 4.82
CA PRO A 213 8.61 22.88 4.95
C PRO A 213 8.11 22.15 3.68
N GLN A 214 8.91 22.15 2.60
CA GLN A 214 8.49 21.68 1.28
C GLN A 214 8.62 20.15 1.12
N ILE A 215 9.55 19.51 1.83
CA ILE A 215 9.83 18.06 1.71
C ILE A 215 8.87 17.18 2.55
N PRO A 216 8.54 17.52 3.82
CA PRO A 216 7.72 16.63 4.64
C PRO A 216 6.21 16.63 4.31
N ALA A 217 5.71 17.63 3.58
CA ALA A 217 4.30 17.69 3.17
C ALA A 217 3.99 16.85 1.91
N VAL A 218 4.98 16.70 1.03
CA VAL A 218 4.82 15.98 -0.24
C VAL A 218 4.77 14.46 -0.01
N GLY A 219 5.61 13.91 0.88
CA GLY A 219 5.65 12.47 1.18
C GLY A 219 4.27 11.86 1.51
N PRO A 220 3.56 12.38 2.52
CA PRO A 220 2.23 11.87 2.90
C PRO A 220 1.18 11.93 1.79
N LEU A 221 1.27 12.91 0.88
CA LEU A 221 0.39 12.99 -0.29
C LEU A 221 0.70 11.86 -1.27
N PHE A 222 1.98 11.60 -1.55
CA PHE A 222 2.39 10.49 -2.40
C PHE A 222 1.98 9.14 -1.81
N ASP A 223 2.15 8.96 -0.50
CA ASP A 223 1.74 7.74 0.19
C ASP A 223 0.22 7.53 0.12
N ALA A 224 -0.57 8.60 0.31
CA ALA A 224 -2.02 8.53 0.19
C ALA A 224 -2.47 8.19 -1.25
N VAL A 225 -1.85 8.79 -2.27
CA VAL A 225 -2.13 8.50 -3.68
C VAL A 225 -1.73 7.07 -4.03
N SER A 226 -0.55 6.62 -3.60
CA SER A 226 -0.08 5.25 -3.81
C SER A 226 -1.03 4.25 -3.16
N LEU A 227 -1.40 4.45 -1.89
CA LEU A 227 -2.36 3.60 -1.18
C LEU A 227 -3.70 3.51 -1.93
N ALA A 228 -4.19 4.62 -2.48
CA ALA A 228 -5.42 4.61 -3.27
C ALA A 228 -5.31 3.81 -4.56
N LEU A 229 -4.18 3.91 -5.26
CA LEU A 229 -3.95 3.15 -6.48
C LEU A 229 -3.79 1.66 -6.18
N LEU A 230 -3.03 1.31 -5.13
CA LEU A 230 -2.88 -0.07 -4.68
C LEU A 230 -4.24 -0.69 -4.29
N THR A 231 -5.04 0.02 -3.49
CA THR A 231 -6.39 -0.43 -3.12
C THR A 231 -7.31 -0.53 -4.34
N THR A 232 -7.16 0.33 -5.33
CA THR A 232 -7.91 0.23 -6.60
C THR A 232 -7.49 -1.00 -7.41
N ILE A 233 -6.19 -1.30 -7.51
CA ILE A 233 -5.71 -2.52 -8.18
C ILE A 233 -6.27 -3.77 -7.49
N LEU A 234 -6.29 -3.81 -6.16
CA LEU A 234 -6.90 -4.89 -5.39
C LEU A 234 -8.41 -5.01 -5.69
N THR A 235 -9.10 -3.87 -5.79
CA THR A 235 -10.53 -3.81 -6.12
C THR A 235 -10.80 -4.32 -7.54
N GLY A 236 -10.01 -3.89 -8.51
CA GLY A 236 -10.10 -4.35 -9.90
C GLY A 236 -9.78 -5.84 -10.04
N GLY A 237 -8.78 -6.33 -9.29
CA GLY A 237 -8.48 -7.76 -9.20
C GLY A 237 -9.65 -8.56 -8.66
N TYR A 238 -10.35 -8.03 -7.65
CA TYR A 238 -11.55 -8.64 -7.09
C TYR A 238 -12.73 -8.63 -8.07
N TYR A 239 -12.91 -7.55 -8.84
CA TYR A 239 -13.93 -7.49 -9.89
C TYR A 239 -13.70 -8.56 -10.97
N ILE A 240 -12.47 -8.69 -11.47
CA ILE A 240 -12.10 -9.73 -12.46
C ILE A 240 -12.26 -11.13 -11.87
N MET A 241 -12.01 -11.30 -10.57
CA MET A 241 -12.25 -12.58 -9.89
C MET A 241 -13.73 -12.94 -9.90
N GLN A 242 -14.63 -11.98 -9.66
CA GLN A 242 -16.09 -12.20 -9.69
C GLN A 242 -16.58 -12.52 -11.10
N GLU A 243 -16.12 -11.80 -12.12
CA GLU A 243 -16.46 -12.07 -13.53
C GLU A 243 -16.12 -13.50 -14.01
N ARG A 244 -15.26 -14.22 -13.28
CA ARG A 244 -14.88 -15.60 -13.62
C ARG A 244 -15.71 -16.66 -12.90
N ILE A 245 -16.43 -16.25 -11.86
CA ILE A 245 -17.27 -17.13 -11.05
C ILE A 245 -18.69 -17.14 -11.62
N ASP A 246 -19.15 -15.98 -12.11
CA ASP A 246 -20.41 -15.80 -12.83
C ASP A 246 -20.33 -16.34 -14.26
#